data_AF-A0A6A7VXW7-F1
#
_entry.id   AF-A0A6A7VXW7-F1
#
_cell.length_a   1.000
_cell.length_b   1.000
_cell.length_c   1.000
_cell.angle_alpha   90.00
_cell.angle_beta   90.00
_cell.angle_gamma   90.00
#
_symmetry.space_group_name_H-M   'P 1'
#
loop_
_entity.id
_entity.type
_entity.pdbx_description
1 polymer ?
#
loop_
_entity_poly.entity_id
_entity_poly.type
_entity_poly.pdbx_seq_one_letter_code
_entity_poly.pdbx_strand_id
1 'polypeptide(L)'
;MEEKVNIAEILKDKPQGTKLYDLLRNIDVKLDEVHITDVGTYIECTSTNEVGSTFLFDYSKLGTEESWLDGLQILLPSKEMRDWSKLAWNTGDILVNKDGNAHVIFEGFDDDTYETFNGNNYLWENEGITMCFGEYEDELPTSDFSKANKEDAQKYIRQIEKRLGYKLNFETLKIEKSEFKDGDVVTIMPHIGDKLIYLFKAEDDEKYYGHVFLDGNIAIVNEDSYCQKDFCTARTSTEEEKQQLFEALAKKGKAWDAEKKQIVDIKKELQFKPFEKVLVRDSYNDMWRASFFSHIKEDDGRYVTTCCTWKFCIPYIGNESLVGTTKDVEG
;
A
#
# COMPACT_ATOMS: atom_id res chain seq x y z
N MET A 1 27.15 32.13 -9.02
CA MET A 1 28.27 31.33 -8.50
C MET A 1 27.65 30.05 -8.01
N GLU A 2 27.96 28.92 -8.64
CA GLU A 2 27.62 27.63 -8.05
C GLU A 2 28.45 27.50 -6.77
N GLU A 3 27.80 27.31 -5.63
CA GLU A 3 28.50 26.99 -4.39
C GLU A 3 29.17 25.63 -4.56
N LYS A 4 30.49 25.58 -4.37
CA LYS A 4 31.24 24.31 -4.41
C LYS A 4 30.74 23.43 -3.25
N VAL A 5 30.39 22.18 -3.56
CA VAL A 5 29.92 21.20 -2.56
C VAL A 5 31.02 21.00 -1.50
N ASN A 6 30.66 21.16 -0.23
CA ASN A 6 31.56 20.90 0.89
C ASN A 6 31.58 19.39 1.16
N ILE A 7 32.64 18.72 0.73
CA ILE A 7 32.80 17.27 0.83
C ILE A 7 32.98 16.84 2.29
N ALA A 8 33.69 17.64 3.10
CA ALA A 8 33.88 17.32 4.51
C ALA A 8 32.53 17.21 5.25
N GLU A 9 31.55 18.05 4.90
CA GLU A 9 30.20 17.97 5.49
C GLU A 9 29.44 16.70 5.10
N ILE A 10 29.72 16.13 3.92
CA ILE A 10 29.13 14.86 3.46
C ILE A 10 29.81 13.69 4.16
N LEU A 11 31.12 13.75 4.35
CA LEU A 11 31.93 12.65 4.90
C LEU A 11 31.95 12.59 6.42
N LYS A 12 31.66 13.69 7.14
CA LYS A 12 31.75 13.74 8.62
C LYS A 12 30.91 12.67 9.33
N ASP A 13 29.80 12.26 8.72
CA ASP A 13 28.86 11.27 9.26
C ASP A 13 29.03 9.89 8.59
N LYS A 14 30.00 9.73 7.67
CA LYS A 14 30.29 8.46 7.01
C LYS A 14 31.24 7.62 7.86
N PRO A 15 31.12 6.28 7.82
CA PRO A 15 31.96 5.40 8.62
C PRO A 15 33.44 5.49 8.21
N GLN A 16 34.34 5.37 9.18
CA GLN A 16 35.76 5.12 8.91
C GLN A 16 35.89 3.88 8.02
N GLY A 17 36.76 3.98 7.02
CA GLY A 17 36.95 2.95 6.01
C GLY A 17 36.09 3.13 4.75
N THR A 18 35.20 4.13 4.69
CA THR A 18 34.41 4.46 3.49
C THR A 18 35.34 4.57 2.28
N LYS A 19 35.09 3.75 1.26
CA LYS A 19 35.92 3.69 0.06
C LYS A 19 35.64 4.90 -0.82
N LEU A 20 36.71 5.57 -1.22
CA LEU A 20 36.75 6.76 -2.06
C LEU A 20 37.82 6.58 -3.14
N TYR A 21 37.92 7.54 -4.06
CA TYR A 21 38.87 7.46 -5.16
C TYR A 21 39.70 8.75 -5.31
N ASP A 22 41.03 8.60 -5.37
CA ASP A 22 41.96 9.67 -5.69
C ASP A 22 42.23 9.68 -7.19
N LEU A 23 41.71 10.69 -7.87
CA LEU A 23 41.85 10.89 -9.31
C LEU A 23 43.28 11.22 -9.74
N LEU A 24 44.04 11.96 -8.92
CA LEU A 24 45.40 12.38 -9.26
C LEU A 24 46.34 11.18 -9.29
N ARG A 25 46.18 10.28 -8.33
CA ARG A 25 47.03 9.10 -8.12
C ARG A 25 46.43 7.85 -8.78
N ASN A 26 45.18 7.89 -9.21
CA ASN A 26 44.43 6.79 -9.81
C ASN A 26 44.43 5.55 -8.90
N ILE A 27 44.06 5.76 -7.63
CA ILE A 27 44.01 4.73 -6.59
C ILE A 27 42.74 4.84 -5.76
N ASP A 28 42.32 3.71 -5.19
CA ASP A 28 41.33 3.70 -4.14
C ASP A 28 41.96 4.16 -2.81
N VAL A 29 41.23 5.00 -2.08
CA VAL A 29 41.57 5.44 -0.73
C VAL A 29 40.40 5.14 0.20
N LYS A 30 40.65 5.11 1.50
CA LYS A 30 39.63 4.89 2.52
C LYS A 30 39.61 6.06 3.47
N LEU A 31 38.43 6.61 3.73
CA LEU A 31 38.24 7.66 4.72
C LEU A 31 38.81 7.20 6.07
N ASP A 32 39.68 8.01 6.67
CA ASP A 32 40.14 7.78 8.04
C ASP A 32 39.34 8.67 8.99
N GLU A 33 39.51 9.99 8.89
CA GLU A 33 38.79 10.96 9.72
C GLU A 33 38.58 12.29 8.97
N VAL A 34 37.53 13.03 9.36
CA VAL A 34 37.35 14.42 8.97
C VAL A 34 37.74 15.31 10.15
N HIS A 35 38.80 16.10 9.99
CA HIS A 35 39.31 16.94 11.06
C HIS A 35 38.72 18.35 10.96
N ILE A 36 38.13 18.82 12.06
CA ILE A 36 37.62 20.18 12.21
C ILE A 36 38.50 20.89 13.23
N THR A 37 39.26 21.89 12.78
CA THR A 37 40.20 22.64 13.62
C THR A 37 39.88 24.14 13.58
N ASP A 38 40.47 24.90 14.49
CA ASP A 38 40.34 26.36 14.52
C ASP A 38 40.86 27.05 13.24
N VAL A 39 41.75 26.37 12.49
CA VAL A 39 42.39 26.89 11.28
C VAL A 39 41.75 26.39 9.99
N GLY A 40 40.84 25.42 10.06
CA GLY A 40 40.15 24.87 8.89
C GLY A 40 39.69 23.42 9.05
N THR A 41 39.12 22.90 7.95
CA THR A 41 38.63 21.53 7.85
C THR A 41 39.37 20.81 6.73
N TYR A 42 39.86 19.61 7.02
CA TYR A 42 40.50 18.73 6.05
C TYR A 42 40.01 17.28 6.23
N ILE A 43 40.20 16.47 5.21
CA ILE A 43 39.75 15.08 5.11
C ILE A 43 41.00 14.22 5.01
N GLU A 44 41.17 13.31 5.95
CA GLU A 44 42.27 12.35 5.96
C GLU A 44 41.79 11.03 5.36
N CYS A 45 42.56 10.47 4.43
CA CYS A 45 42.31 9.14 3.89
C CYS A 45 43.59 8.31 3.88
N THR A 46 43.42 6.99 3.88
CA THR A 46 44.52 6.03 3.81
C THR A 46 44.42 5.12 2.60
N SER A 47 45.57 4.64 2.11
CA SER A 47 45.63 3.55 1.13
C SER A 47 46.78 2.62 1.48
N THR A 48 46.56 1.32 1.35
CA THR A 48 47.59 0.30 1.63
C THR A 48 48.01 -0.34 0.32
N ASN A 49 49.31 -0.29 0.02
CA ASN A 49 49.85 -0.90 -1.19
C ASN A 49 49.99 -2.43 -1.07
N GLU A 50 50.38 -3.08 -2.17
CA GLU A 50 50.55 -4.54 -2.26
C GLU A 50 51.58 -5.11 -1.26
N VAL A 51 52.53 -4.30 -0.80
CA VAL A 51 53.55 -4.70 0.20
C VAL A 51 53.13 -4.39 1.64
N GLY A 52 51.89 -3.98 1.86
CA GLY A 52 51.31 -3.74 3.19
C GLY A 52 51.69 -2.41 3.83
N SER A 53 52.28 -1.48 3.08
CA SER A 53 52.58 -0.13 3.58
C SER A 53 51.36 0.76 3.42
N THR A 54 50.94 1.40 4.52
CA THR A 54 49.84 2.37 4.55
C THR A 54 50.37 3.78 4.33
N PHE A 55 49.77 4.48 3.38
CA PHE A 55 49.99 5.90 3.08
C PHE A 55 48.81 6.71 3.57
N LEU A 56 49.08 7.96 3.94
CA LEU A 56 48.12 8.92 4.43
C LEU A 56 48.05 10.09 3.43
N PHE A 57 46.84 10.55 3.16
CA PHE A 57 46.53 11.59 2.18
C PHE A 57 45.57 12.59 2.80
N ASP A 58 45.96 13.86 2.77
CA ASP A 58 45.15 14.96 3.28
C ASP A 58 44.54 15.74 2.11
N TYR A 59 43.21 15.88 2.16
CA TYR A 59 42.44 16.65 1.20
C TYR A 59 41.80 17.84 1.89
N SER A 60 41.59 18.92 1.15
CA SER A 60 40.83 20.05 1.65
C SER A 60 39.36 19.67 1.85
N LYS A 61 38.59 20.49 2.57
CA LYS A 61 37.12 20.33 2.66
C LYS A 61 36.37 20.25 1.31
N LEU A 62 37.01 20.65 0.21
CA LEU A 62 36.46 20.62 -1.16
C LEU A 62 36.99 19.44 -1.98
N GLY A 63 37.75 18.52 -1.37
CA GLY A 63 38.33 17.34 -2.03
C GLY A 63 39.46 17.68 -3.00
N THR A 64 40.04 18.87 -2.87
CA THR A 64 41.29 19.26 -3.56
C THR A 64 42.49 18.86 -2.70
N GLU A 65 43.72 19.02 -3.20
CA GLU A 65 44.91 18.97 -2.34
C GLU A 65 44.75 19.98 -1.18
N GLU A 66 45.11 19.57 0.04
CA GLU A 66 44.80 20.26 1.32
C GLU A 66 44.98 21.79 1.27
N SER A 67 46.14 22.26 0.78
CA SER A 67 46.48 23.69 0.75
C SER A 67 46.02 24.43 -0.52
N TRP A 68 45.27 23.79 -1.43
CA TRP A 68 44.88 24.34 -2.73
C TRP A 68 43.37 24.27 -2.95
N LEU A 69 42.59 25.10 -2.23
CA LEU A 69 41.12 25.15 -2.32
C LEU A 69 40.58 25.51 -3.72
N ASP A 70 41.35 26.25 -4.50
CA ASP A 70 41.02 26.61 -5.89
C ASP A 70 41.53 25.60 -6.92
N GLY A 71 42.16 24.51 -6.45
CA GLY A 71 42.64 23.41 -7.27
C GLY A 71 41.52 22.54 -7.84
N LEU A 72 41.94 21.53 -8.62
CA LEU A 72 41.05 20.50 -9.12
C LEU A 72 40.56 19.64 -7.95
N GLN A 73 39.26 19.31 -7.93
CA GLN A 73 38.71 18.29 -7.03
C GLN A 73 39.25 16.92 -7.48
N ILE A 74 40.09 16.33 -6.65
CA ILE A 74 40.78 15.07 -6.92
C ILE A 74 40.22 13.91 -6.10
N LEU A 75 39.60 14.19 -4.94
CA LEU A 75 38.86 13.20 -4.18
C LEU A 75 37.45 13.08 -4.75
N LEU A 76 37.08 11.86 -5.12
CA LEU A 76 35.79 11.52 -5.70
C LEU A 76 35.08 10.44 -4.86
N PRO A 77 33.75 10.34 -4.91
CA PRO A 77 33.01 9.23 -4.31
C PRO A 77 33.56 7.89 -4.77
N SER A 78 33.67 7.67 -6.08
CA SER A 78 34.33 6.50 -6.66
C SER A 78 34.95 6.85 -8.01
N LYS A 79 35.57 5.85 -8.65
CA LYS A 79 36.05 5.98 -10.02
C LYS A 79 34.91 6.23 -11.03
N GLU A 80 33.76 5.61 -10.78
CA GLU A 80 32.60 5.61 -11.69
C GLU A 80 31.56 6.69 -11.31
N MET A 81 31.59 7.19 -10.07
CA MET A 81 30.67 8.20 -9.56
C MET A 81 31.39 9.46 -9.08
N ARG A 82 31.08 10.61 -9.69
CA ARG A 82 31.67 11.94 -9.35
C ARG A 82 30.77 12.84 -8.52
N ASP A 83 29.47 12.57 -8.52
CA ASP A 83 28.48 13.47 -7.95
C ASP A 83 28.36 13.27 -6.43
N TRP A 84 29.08 14.12 -5.69
CA TRP A 84 29.05 14.13 -4.23
C TRP A 84 27.64 14.32 -3.64
N SER A 85 26.75 15.02 -4.33
CA SER A 85 25.37 15.21 -3.84
C SER A 85 24.59 13.91 -3.74
N LYS A 86 25.01 12.87 -4.48
CA LYS A 86 24.42 11.53 -4.43
C LYS A 86 24.99 10.68 -3.30
N LEU A 87 26.28 10.80 -3.01
CA LEU A 87 26.86 10.15 -1.83
C LEU A 87 26.28 10.71 -0.51
N ALA A 88 25.71 11.91 -0.55
CA ALA A 88 25.01 12.54 0.56
C ALA A 88 23.60 11.97 0.84
N TRP A 89 23.11 11.02 0.02
CA TRP A 89 21.85 10.34 0.30
C TRP A 89 21.95 9.51 1.58
N ASN A 90 20.85 9.51 2.33
CA ASN A 90 20.68 8.74 3.55
C ASN A 90 19.48 7.82 3.40
N THR A 91 19.54 6.67 4.07
CA THR A 91 18.42 5.73 4.18
C THR A 91 17.14 6.47 4.56
N GLY A 92 16.07 6.29 3.79
CA GLY A 92 14.80 6.98 3.93
C GLY A 92 14.65 8.25 3.08
N ASP A 93 15.70 8.72 2.42
CA ASP A 93 15.59 9.80 1.44
C ASP A 93 14.72 9.36 0.26
N ILE A 94 13.84 10.26 -0.19
CA ILE A 94 13.01 10.02 -1.37
C ILE A 94 13.78 10.49 -2.59
N LEU A 95 13.99 9.58 -3.53
CA LEU A 95 14.63 9.85 -4.81
C LEU A 95 13.58 9.88 -5.91
N VAL A 96 13.83 10.73 -6.89
CA VAL A 96 13.00 10.88 -8.09
C VAL A 96 13.86 10.64 -9.32
N ASN A 97 13.34 9.89 -10.28
CA ASN A 97 14.04 9.63 -11.53
C ASN A 97 14.09 10.90 -12.42
N LYS A 98 14.97 10.90 -13.42
CA LYS A 98 15.15 12.01 -14.38
C LYS A 98 13.86 12.46 -15.06
N ASP A 99 12.93 11.54 -15.31
CA ASP A 99 11.65 11.83 -15.99
C ASP A 99 10.58 12.37 -15.03
N GLY A 100 10.83 12.35 -13.72
CA GLY A 100 9.91 12.85 -12.69
C GLY A 100 8.65 12.00 -12.49
N ASN A 101 8.61 10.80 -13.07
CA ASN A 101 7.45 9.91 -13.06
C ASN A 101 7.65 8.67 -12.15
N ALA A 102 8.84 8.52 -11.57
CA ALA A 102 9.12 7.45 -10.65
C ALA A 102 9.80 7.97 -9.38
N HIS A 103 9.33 7.46 -8.24
CA HIS A 103 9.83 7.79 -6.91
C HIS A 103 10.16 6.52 -6.14
N VAL A 104 11.22 6.59 -5.33
CA VAL A 104 11.69 5.47 -4.53
C VAL A 104 12.27 5.95 -3.21
N ILE A 105 12.15 5.14 -2.17
CA ILE A 105 12.79 5.39 -0.88
C ILE A 105 14.16 4.72 -0.91
N PHE A 106 15.22 5.51 -0.80
CA PHE A 106 16.60 5.02 -0.79
C PHE A 106 16.85 4.17 0.46
N GLU A 107 17.35 2.95 0.28
CA GLU A 107 17.74 2.05 1.36
C GLU A 107 19.25 2.09 1.58
N GLY A 108 20.02 2.00 0.50
CA GLY A 108 21.49 2.05 0.51
C GLY A 108 22.06 1.74 -0.87
N PHE A 109 23.35 2.03 -1.08
CA PHE A 109 24.07 1.61 -2.28
C PHE A 109 24.33 0.10 -2.25
N ASP A 110 24.40 -0.52 -3.43
CA ASP A 110 24.69 -1.96 -3.56
C ASP A 110 26.13 -2.29 -3.20
N ASP A 111 27.06 -1.41 -3.57
CA ASP A 111 28.48 -1.52 -3.26
C ASP A 111 29.19 -0.15 -3.26
N ASP A 112 30.50 -0.19 -3.05
CA ASP A 112 31.39 0.99 -2.98
C ASP A 112 31.67 1.65 -4.36
N THR A 113 31.14 1.10 -5.46
CA THR A 113 31.20 1.79 -6.76
C THR A 113 30.16 2.92 -6.82
N TYR A 114 29.09 2.79 -6.04
CA TYR A 114 27.95 3.70 -5.98
C TYR A 114 27.23 3.88 -7.34
N GLU A 115 27.40 2.94 -8.28
CA GLU A 115 26.73 2.96 -9.59
C GLU A 115 25.25 2.63 -9.48
N THR A 116 24.88 1.79 -8.51
CA THR A 116 23.52 1.31 -8.28
C THR A 116 23.13 1.34 -6.80
N PHE A 117 21.83 1.30 -6.53
CA PHE A 117 21.30 1.30 -5.17
C PHE A 117 20.04 0.44 -4.99
N ASN A 118 19.82 0.00 -3.76
CA ASN A 118 18.57 -0.60 -3.31
C ASN A 118 17.57 0.47 -2.89
N GLY A 119 16.33 0.28 -3.31
CA GLY A 119 15.25 1.17 -2.98
C GLY A 119 13.94 0.42 -2.71
N ASN A 120 13.16 0.94 -1.76
CA ASN A 120 11.90 0.37 -1.36
C ASN A 120 10.73 1.26 -1.81
N ASN A 121 9.52 0.68 -1.88
CA ASN A 121 8.28 1.36 -2.22
C ASN A 121 8.33 2.09 -3.58
N TYR A 122 9.00 1.49 -4.56
CA TYR A 122 9.13 2.06 -5.89
C TYR A 122 7.74 2.32 -6.49
N LEU A 123 7.47 3.58 -6.82
CA LEU A 123 6.23 4.05 -7.41
C LEU A 123 6.51 4.55 -8.82
N TRP A 124 6.02 3.84 -9.83
CA TRP A 124 6.05 4.29 -11.23
C TRP A 124 4.65 4.79 -11.60
N GLU A 125 4.53 6.03 -12.05
CA GLU A 125 3.33 6.56 -12.73
C GLU A 125 3.47 6.38 -14.25
N ASN A 126 2.81 5.36 -14.83
CA ASN A 126 2.69 5.24 -16.29
C ASN A 126 1.22 5.12 -16.70
N GLU A 127 0.76 5.98 -17.61
CA GLU A 127 -0.59 5.92 -18.22
C GLU A 127 -1.76 5.71 -17.23
N GLY A 128 -1.68 6.30 -16.02
CA GLY A 128 -2.74 6.18 -15.00
C GLY A 128 -2.70 4.89 -14.18
N ILE A 129 -1.71 4.02 -14.40
CA ILE A 129 -1.40 2.86 -13.57
C ILE A 129 -0.22 3.24 -12.68
N THR A 130 -0.50 3.38 -11.39
CA THR A 130 0.53 3.53 -10.36
C THR A 130 0.88 2.11 -9.88
N MET A 131 2.14 1.68 -9.98
CA MET A 131 2.61 0.38 -9.45
C MET A 131 3.42 0.65 -8.18
N CYS A 132 3.09 0.00 -7.06
CA CYS A 132 3.94 -0.04 -5.87
C CYS A 132 4.63 -1.39 -5.83
N PHE A 133 5.95 -1.42 -5.99
CA PHE A 133 6.70 -2.66 -5.85
C PHE A 133 7.14 -2.81 -4.39
N GLY A 134 6.88 -3.99 -3.83
CA GLY A 134 7.26 -4.37 -2.47
C GLY A 134 8.76 -4.64 -2.32
N GLU A 135 9.48 -4.79 -3.42
CA GLU A 135 10.93 -4.90 -3.58
C GLU A 135 11.12 -4.82 -5.12
N TYR A 136 11.78 -3.78 -5.65
CA TYR A 136 12.15 -3.79 -7.07
C TYR A 136 13.41 -4.65 -7.15
N GLU A 137 13.35 -5.81 -7.80
CA GLU A 137 14.47 -6.79 -7.82
C GLU A 137 15.64 -6.38 -8.74
N ASP A 138 15.51 -5.29 -9.50
CA ASP A 138 16.57 -4.81 -10.41
C ASP A 138 17.36 -3.64 -9.79
N GLU A 139 18.69 -3.71 -9.89
CA GLU A 139 19.65 -2.68 -9.49
C GLU A 139 19.28 -1.30 -10.08
N LEU A 140 18.96 -0.31 -9.23
CA LEU A 140 18.53 1.02 -9.69
C LEU A 140 19.75 1.90 -10.04
N PRO A 141 19.90 2.39 -11.28
CA PRO A 141 21.07 3.18 -11.65
C PRO A 141 21.10 4.52 -10.91
N THR A 142 22.09 4.73 -10.05
CA THR A 142 22.30 5.98 -9.31
C THR A 142 22.34 7.18 -10.26
N SER A 143 22.84 7.01 -11.49
CA SER A 143 22.88 8.05 -12.52
C SER A 143 21.51 8.63 -12.87
N ASP A 144 20.44 7.86 -12.75
CA ASP A 144 19.09 8.22 -13.21
C ASP A 144 18.23 8.87 -12.14
N PHE A 145 18.73 8.91 -10.91
CA PHE A 145 18.00 9.46 -9.77
C PHE A 145 18.66 10.71 -9.20
N SER A 146 17.82 11.53 -8.58
CA SER A 146 18.20 12.70 -7.79
C SER A 146 17.34 12.76 -6.54
N LYS A 147 17.82 13.45 -5.50
CA LYS A 147 17.06 13.63 -4.27
C LYS A 147 15.83 14.51 -4.54
N ALA A 148 14.65 14.01 -4.22
CA ALA A 148 13.42 14.75 -4.37
C ALA A 148 13.44 15.98 -3.43
N ASN A 149 12.85 17.08 -3.89
CA ASN A 149 12.66 18.24 -3.02
C ASN A 149 11.59 17.95 -1.96
N LYS A 150 11.53 18.78 -0.91
CA LYS A 150 10.62 18.58 0.22
C LYS A 150 9.14 18.48 -0.17
N GLU A 151 8.68 19.28 -1.14
CA GLU A 151 7.28 19.29 -1.55
C GLU A 151 6.92 18.01 -2.32
N ASP A 152 7.80 17.60 -3.23
CA ASP A 152 7.63 16.40 -4.05
C ASP A 152 7.71 15.12 -3.20
N ALA A 153 8.68 15.06 -2.29
CA ALA A 153 8.78 14.00 -1.29
C ALA A 153 7.48 13.88 -0.46
N GLN A 154 6.93 14.99 0.03
CA GLN A 154 5.68 14.99 0.78
C GLN A 154 4.47 14.56 -0.06
N LYS A 155 4.43 14.93 -1.34
CA LYS A 155 3.38 14.51 -2.27
C LYS A 155 3.43 13.00 -2.47
N TYR A 156 4.61 12.45 -2.71
CA TYR A 156 4.86 11.01 -2.85
C TYR A 156 4.44 10.24 -1.59
N ILE A 157 4.86 10.68 -0.40
CA ILE A 157 4.46 10.06 0.88
C ILE A 157 2.94 9.99 1.00
N ARG A 158 2.24 11.11 0.75
CA ARG A 158 0.77 11.14 0.83
C ARG A 158 0.10 10.20 -0.17
N GLN A 159 0.67 10.04 -1.37
CA GLN A 159 0.14 9.11 -2.37
C GLN A 159 0.28 7.66 -1.88
N ILE A 160 1.45 7.30 -1.36
CA ILE A 160 1.72 5.98 -0.77
C ILE A 160 0.80 5.71 0.41
N GLU A 161 0.72 6.62 1.38
CA GLU A 161 -0.13 6.47 2.56
C GLU A 161 -1.61 6.36 2.20
N LYS A 162 -2.09 7.19 1.26
CA LYS A 162 -3.48 7.14 0.79
C LYS A 162 -3.81 5.80 0.12
N ARG A 163 -2.87 5.26 -0.65
CA ARG A 163 -3.03 3.99 -1.34
C ARG A 163 -3.05 2.86 -0.31
N LEU A 164 -1.98 2.74 0.46
CA LEU A 164 -1.79 1.66 1.41
C LEU A 164 -2.71 1.75 2.63
N GLY A 165 -3.28 2.91 2.92
CA GLY A 165 -4.12 3.12 4.10
C GLY A 165 -3.37 3.05 5.44
N TYR A 166 -2.03 3.03 5.39
CA TYR A 166 -1.14 2.99 6.53
C TYR A 166 -0.16 4.16 6.46
N LYS A 167 0.35 4.57 7.62
CA LYS A 167 1.45 5.53 7.69
C LYS A 167 2.77 4.81 7.42
N LEU A 168 3.62 5.45 6.63
CA LEU A 168 4.97 4.96 6.38
C LEU A 168 5.82 5.15 7.64
N ASN A 169 6.46 4.10 8.13
CA ASN A 169 7.42 4.20 9.22
C ASN A 169 8.82 4.47 8.62
N PHE A 170 9.35 5.67 8.86
CA PHE A 170 10.65 6.10 8.32
C PHE A 170 11.86 5.46 9.03
N GLU A 171 11.68 4.87 10.21
CA GLU A 171 12.75 4.17 10.91
C GLU A 171 12.96 2.77 10.36
N THR A 172 11.87 2.06 10.07
CA THR A 172 11.91 0.70 9.52
C THR A 172 11.91 0.67 8.00
N LEU A 173 11.55 1.78 7.35
CA LEU A 173 11.21 1.89 5.92
C LEU A 173 10.15 0.89 5.44
N LYS A 174 9.46 0.26 6.40
CA LYS A 174 8.42 -0.73 6.17
C LYS A 174 7.07 -0.11 6.44
N ILE A 175 6.09 -0.57 5.67
CA ILE A 175 4.70 -0.29 5.91
C ILE A 175 4.30 -1.16 7.11
N GLU A 176 3.90 -0.53 8.22
CA GLU A 176 3.37 -1.26 9.38
C GLU A 176 2.04 -1.90 8.99
N LYS A 177 2.10 -3.15 8.51
CA LYS A 177 0.92 -3.98 8.29
C LYS A 177 0.26 -4.22 9.64
N SER A 178 -0.94 -3.69 9.80
CA SER A 178 -1.81 -4.12 10.89
C SER A 178 -2.23 -5.57 10.62
N GLU A 179 -2.03 -6.48 11.58
CA GLU A 179 -2.54 -7.85 11.47
C GLU A 179 -4.07 -7.83 11.34
N PHE A 180 -4.58 -8.46 10.29
CA PHE A 180 -6.02 -8.60 10.08
C PHE A 180 -6.57 -9.74 10.93
N LYS A 181 -7.73 -9.52 11.53
CA LYS A 181 -8.45 -10.53 12.31
C LYS A 181 -9.63 -11.05 11.50
N ASP A 182 -9.94 -12.32 11.71
CA ASP A 182 -11.13 -12.96 11.13
C ASP A 182 -12.41 -12.17 11.46
N GLY A 183 -13.11 -11.73 10.42
CA GLY A 183 -14.25 -10.83 10.46
C GLY A 183 -13.94 -9.36 10.18
N ASP A 184 -12.66 -8.98 10.06
CA ASP A 184 -12.28 -7.62 9.64
C ASP A 184 -12.68 -7.37 8.20
N VAL A 185 -13.06 -6.14 7.88
CA VAL A 185 -13.30 -5.73 6.50
C VAL A 185 -12.02 -5.12 5.94
N VAL A 186 -11.50 -5.75 4.90
CA VAL A 186 -10.18 -5.47 4.32
C VAL A 186 -10.35 -5.12 2.85
N THR A 187 -9.78 -4.01 2.42
CA THR A 187 -9.73 -3.61 1.01
C THR A 187 -8.46 -4.17 0.39
N ILE A 188 -8.64 -5.06 -0.59
CA ILE A 188 -7.58 -5.60 -1.43
C ILE A 188 -7.48 -4.75 -2.69
N MET A 189 -6.29 -4.26 -2.99
CA MET A 189 -5.99 -3.51 -4.21
C MET A 189 -5.06 -4.36 -5.07
N PRO A 190 -5.60 -5.04 -6.09
CA PRO A 190 -4.78 -5.70 -7.09
C PRO A 190 -3.82 -4.71 -7.76
N HIS A 191 -2.66 -5.18 -8.21
CA HIS A 191 -1.77 -4.39 -9.07
C HIS A 191 -2.45 -4.03 -10.40
N ILE A 192 -3.32 -4.91 -10.88
CA ILE A 192 -4.09 -4.75 -12.11
C ILE A 192 -5.56 -5.10 -11.81
N GLY A 193 -6.46 -4.15 -12.08
CA GLY A 193 -7.91 -4.34 -11.89
C GLY A 193 -8.50 -3.42 -10.82
N ASP A 194 -9.80 -3.61 -10.56
CA ASP A 194 -10.53 -2.85 -9.57
C ASP A 194 -10.24 -3.34 -8.14
N LYS A 195 -10.39 -2.44 -7.17
CA LYS A 195 -10.28 -2.80 -5.75
C LYS A 195 -11.38 -3.80 -5.38
N LEU A 196 -11.03 -4.72 -4.49
CA LEU A 196 -11.95 -5.68 -3.91
C LEU A 196 -12.11 -5.39 -2.41
N ILE A 197 -13.30 -5.60 -1.86
CA ILE A 197 -13.54 -5.43 -0.42
C ILE A 197 -13.89 -6.79 0.18
N TYR A 198 -13.02 -7.31 1.02
CA TYR A 198 -13.10 -8.63 1.63
C TYR A 198 -13.68 -8.53 3.03
N LEU A 199 -14.51 -9.49 3.40
CA LEU A 199 -14.70 -9.89 4.78
C LEU A 199 -13.63 -10.94 5.09
N PHE A 200 -12.55 -10.49 5.72
CA PHE A 200 -11.34 -11.27 5.95
C PHE A 200 -11.61 -12.50 6.81
N LYS A 201 -11.00 -13.62 6.43
CA LYS A 201 -11.09 -14.91 7.13
C LYS A 201 -9.74 -15.27 7.75
N ALA A 202 -8.71 -15.33 6.91
CA ALA A 202 -7.36 -15.72 7.29
C ALA A 202 -6.37 -15.30 6.20
N GLU A 203 -5.08 -15.43 6.50
CA GLU A 203 -4.01 -15.34 5.51
C GLU A 203 -2.99 -16.45 5.74
N ASP A 204 -2.30 -16.85 4.67
CA ASP A 204 -1.07 -17.65 4.72
C ASP A 204 0.08 -16.87 4.08
N ASP A 205 1.25 -17.47 3.89
CA ASP A 205 2.43 -16.78 3.34
C ASP A 205 2.19 -16.21 1.92
N GLU A 206 1.26 -16.79 1.15
CA GLU A 206 1.03 -16.43 -0.25
C GLU A 206 -0.31 -15.74 -0.49
N LYS A 207 -1.31 -15.91 0.38
CA LYS A 207 -2.72 -15.59 0.06
C LYS A 207 -3.48 -14.93 1.19
N TYR A 208 -4.41 -14.05 0.83
CA TYR A 208 -5.50 -13.57 1.68
C TYR A 208 -6.78 -14.35 1.37
N TYR A 209 -7.51 -14.79 2.40
CA TYR A 209 -8.78 -15.50 2.28
C TYR A 209 -9.94 -14.64 2.79
N GLY A 210 -11.07 -14.70 2.10
CA GLY A 210 -12.29 -14.03 2.49
C GLY A 210 -13.46 -14.99 2.69
N HIS A 211 -14.34 -14.67 3.65
CA HIS A 211 -15.69 -15.26 3.71
C HIS A 211 -16.56 -14.77 2.55
N VAL A 212 -16.39 -13.48 2.22
CA VAL A 212 -17.10 -12.75 1.17
C VAL A 212 -16.13 -11.76 0.57
N PHE A 213 -16.25 -11.49 -0.72
CA PHE A 213 -15.66 -10.30 -1.32
C PHE A 213 -16.66 -9.54 -2.16
N LEU A 214 -16.50 -8.23 -2.21
CA LEU A 214 -17.22 -7.33 -3.11
C LEU A 214 -16.32 -7.02 -4.29
N ASP A 215 -16.78 -7.37 -5.49
CA ASP A 215 -16.20 -6.98 -6.77
C ASP A 215 -17.17 -6.01 -7.46
N GLY A 216 -16.76 -4.75 -7.58
CA GLY A 216 -17.64 -3.65 -7.97
C GLY A 216 -18.84 -3.53 -7.03
N ASN A 217 -20.04 -3.90 -7.53
CA ASN A 217 -21.30 -3.87 -6.77
C ASN A 217 -21.84 -5.27 -6.42
N ILE A 218 -21.08 -6.33 -6.68
CA ILE A 218 -21.55 -7.71 -6.53
C ILE A 218 -20.82 -8.37 -5.36
N ALA A 219 -21.54 -8.61 -4.26
CA ALA A 219 -21.01 -9.38 -3.13
C ALA A 219 -21.02 -10.87 -3.45
N ILE A 220 -19.87 -11.52 -3.50
CA ILE A 220 -19.70 -12.95 -3.78
C ILE A 220 -19.36 -13.66 -2.48
N VAL A 221 -20.21 -14.61 -2.07
CA VAL A 221 -19.99 -15.45 -0.90
C VAL A 221 -19.34 -16.75 -1.38
N ASN A 222 -18.06 -16.94 -1.08
CA ASN A 222 -17.31 -18.13 -1.44
C ASN A 222 -16.19 -18.36 -0.42
N GLU A 223 -16.29 -19.45 0.35
CA GLU A 223 -15.36 -19.78 1.44
C GLU A 223 -13.94 -20.14 0.96
N ASP A 224 -13.80 -20.47 -0.32
CA ASP A 224 -12.53 -20.80 -0.98
C ASP A 224 -11.97 -19.61 -1.79
N SER A 225 -12.57 -18.41 -1.67
CA SER A 225 -12.07 -17.23 -2.36
C SER A 225 -10.74 -16.76 -1.75
N TYR A 226 -9.77 -16.49 -2.62
CA TYR A 226 -8.46 -15.99 -2.22
C TYR A 226 -7.92 -14.95 -3.19
N CYS A 227 -7.01 -14.12 -2.70
CA CYS A 227 -6.18 -13.22 -3.49
C CYS A 227 -4.71 -13.46 -3.18
N GLN A 228 -3.86 -13.57 -4.22
CA GLN A 228 -2.42 -13.75 -4.04
C GLN A 228 -1.77 -12.44 -3.59
N LYS A 229 -0.94 -12.53 -2.55
CA LYS A 229 -0.19 -11.41 -1.96
C LYS A 229 0.73 -10.75 -2.98
N ASP A 230 1.38 -11.53 -3.84
CA ASP A 230 2.28 -11.01 -4.89
C ASP A 230 1.57 -10.16 -5.93
N PHE A 231 0.23 -10.29 -6.03
CA PHE A 231 -0.58 -9.55 -6.99
C PHE A 231 -1.36 -8.40 -6.37
N CYS A 232 -1.25 -8.15 -5.06
CA CYS A 232 -2.10 -7.19 -4.40
C CYS A 232 -1.50 -6.58 -3.11
N THR A 233 -2.04 -5.43 -2.75
CA THR A 233 -1.82 -4.84 -1.42
C THR A 233 -3.14 -4.86 -0.64
N ALA A 234 -3.05 -5.05 0.67
CA ALA A 234 -4.22 -5.16 1.54
C ALA A 234 -4.17 -4.08 2.62
N ARG A 235 -5.34 -3.49 2.92
CA ARG A 235 -5.49 -2.51 4.00
C ARG A 235 -6.83 -2.62 4.70
N THR A 236 -6.96 -2.06 5.90
CA THR A 236 -8.27 -1.92 6.54
C THR A 236 -9.19 -1.05 5.68
N SER A 237 -10.45 -1.49 5.51
CA SER A 237 -11.44 -0.75 4.73
C SER A 237 -11.91 0.53 5.44
N THR A 238 -12.25 1.56 4.66
CA THR A 238 -12.90 2.78 5.20
C THR A 238 -14.34 2.47 5.63
N GLU A 239 -14.97 3.36 6.39
CA GLU A 239 -16.37 3.18 6.80
C GLU A 239 -17.32 3.10 5.61
N GLU A 240 -17.06 3.86 4.54
CA GLU A 240 -17.84 3.81 3.30
C GLU A 240 -17.68 2.46 2.59
N GLU A 241 -16.46 1.91 2.55
CA GLU A 241 -16.18 0.59 1.95
C GLU A 241 -16.84 -0.54 2.76
N LYS A 242 -16.81 -0.46 4.09
CA LYS A 242 -17.54 -1.36 4.99
C LYS A 242 -19.03 -1.33 4.71
N GLN A 243 -19.60 -0.11 4.64
CA GLN A 243 -21.02 0.07 4.36
C GLN A 243 -21.41 -0.53 3.00
N GLN A 244 -20.61 -0.33 1.96
CA GLN A 244 -20.85 -0.92 0.63
C GLN A 244 -20.93 -2.45 0.66
N LEU A 245 -20.01 -3.11 1.35
CA LEU A 245 -20.00 -4.58 1.47
C LEU A 245 -21.28 -5.09 2.16
N PHE A 246 -21.65 -4.51 3.29
CA PHE A 246 -22.81 -4.96 4.06
C PHE A 246 -24.14 -4.64 3.36
N GLU A 247 -24.25 -3.50 2.67
CA GLU A 247 -25.41 -3.19 1.84
C GLU A 247 -25.57 -4.18 0.67
N ALA A 248 -24.48 -4.56 0.02
CA ALA A 248 -24.49 -5.55 -1.05
C ALA A 248 -24.88 -6.96 -0.54
N LEU A 249 -24.41 -7.33 0.65
CA LEU A 249 -24.82 -8.57 1.33
C LEU A 249 -26.31 -8.54 1.70
N ALA A 250 -26.80 -7.44 2.27
CA ALA A 250 -28.20 -7.29 2.64
C ALA A 250 -29.14 -7.36 1.42
N LYS A 251 -28.74 -6.80 0.27
CA LYS A 251 -29.47 -6.94 -1.01
C LYS A 251 -29.56 -8.39 -1.49
N LYS A 252 -28.60 -9.25 -1.11
CA LYS A 252 -28.64 -10.70 -1.34
C LYS A 252 -29.43 -11.47 -0.26
N GLY A 253 -30.02 -10.78 0.70
CA GLY A 253 -30.73 -11.39 1.82
C GLY A 253 -29.81 -12.09 2.80
N LYS A 254 -28.55 -11.68 2.91
CA LYS A 254 -27.53 -12.28 3.77
C LYS A 254 -26.94 -11.24 4.73
N ALA A 255 -26.49 -11.69 5.89
CA ALA A 255 -25.80 -10.87 6.89
C ALA A 255 -24.60 -11.63 7.47
N TRP A 256 -23.64 -10.87 7.99
CA TRP A 256 -22.54 -11.43 8.77
C TRP A 256 -22.96 -11.61 10.23
N ASP A 257 -22.86 -12.83 10.75
CA ASP A 257 -23.02 -13.15 12.17
C ASP A 257 -21.63 -13.11 12.82
N ALA A 258 -21.31 -12.03 13.54
CA ALA A 258 -20.00 -11.82 14.14
C ALA A 258 -19.68 -12.79 15.29
N GLU A 259 -20.69 -13.35 15.96
CA GLU A 259 -20.49 -14.34 17.03
C GLU A 259 -20.13 -15.70 16.47
N LYS A 260 -20.86 -16.12 15.41
CA LYS A 260 -20.63 -17.42 14.75
C LYS A 260 -19.59 -17.36 13.65
N LYS A 261 -19.15 -16.16 13.28
CA LYS A 261 -18.21 -15.87 12.19
C LYS A 261 -18.59 -16.55 10.87
N GLN A 262 -19.85 -16.39 10.49
CA GLN A 262 -20.39 -16.96 9.25
C GLN A 262 -21.42 -16.05 8.61
N ILE A 263 -21.66 -16.26 7.32
CA ILE A 263 -22.73 -15.58 6.60
C ILE A 263 -24.05 -16.33 6.81
N VAL A 264 -25.03 -15.64 7.38
CA VAL A 264 -26.37 -16.17 7.64
C VAL A 264 -27.39 -15.52 6.71
N ASP A 265 -28.47 -16.22 6.39
CA ASP A 265 -29.60 -15.60 5.71
C ASP A 265 -30.30 -14.63 6.67
N ILE A 266 -30.63 -13.43 6.17
CA ILE A 266 -31.49 -12.48 6.88
C ILE A 266 -32.87 -13.14 6.97
N LYS A 267 -33.13 -13.73 8.12
CA LYS A 267 -34.43 -14.29 8.46
C LYS A 267 -35.46 -13.15 8.33
N LYS A 268 -36.30 -13.18 7.29
CA LYS A 268 -37.38 -12.19 7.13
C LYS A 268 -38.25 -12.24 8.40
N GLU A 269 -38.17 -11.20 9.23
CA GLU A 269 -38.77 -11.14 10.57
C GLU A 269 -40.31 -11.12 10.60
N LEU A 270 -40.98 -11.17 9.46
CA LEU A 270 -42.44 -11.33 9.41
C LEU A 270 -42.81 -12.80 9.70
N GLN A 271 -42.63 -13.20 10.97
CA GLN A 271 -43.21 -14.42 11.52
C GLN A 271 -44.69 -14.16 11.81
N PHE A 272 -45.52 -14.26 10.77
CA PHE A 272 -46.96 -14.35 10.94
C PHE A 272 -47.31 -15.59 11.76
N LYS A 273 -48.34 -15.49 12.60
CA LYS A 273 -48.92 -16.68 13.26
C LYS A 273 -49.83 -17.43 12.27
N PRO A 274 -49.95 -18.76 12.37
CA PRO A 274 -50.96 -19.49 11.61
C PRO A 274 -52.35 -18.85 11.82
N PHE A 275 -53.12 -18.73 10.73
CA PHE A 275 -54.39 -18.04 10.62
C PHE A 275 -54.37 -16.51 10.79
N GLU A 276 -53.21 -15.88 10.79
CA GLU A 276 -53.13 -14.42 10.72
C GLU A 276 -53.54 -13.90 9.33
N LYS A 277 -54.25 -12.76 9.30
CA LYS A 277 -54.69 -12.14 8.05
C LYS A 277 -53.50 -11.48 7.37
N VAL A 278 -53.24 -11.89 6.13
CA VAL A 278 -52.12 -11.41 5.32
C VAL A 278 -52.57 -11.01 3.92
N LEU A 279 -51.78 -10.17 3.27
CA LEU A 279 -51.87 -9.93 1.84
C LEU A 279 -50.73 -10.65 1.14
N VAL A 280 -51.05 -11.32 0.04
CA VAL A 280 -50.10 -12.13 -0.73
C VAL A 280 -50.22 -11.87 -2.23
N ARG A 281 -49.10 -12.06 -2.94
CA ARG A 281 -49.00 -12.03 -4.41
C ARG A 281 -47.72 -12.75 -4.86
N ASP A 282 -47.61 -13.07 -6.15
CA ASP A 282 -46.44 -13.78 -6.71
C ASP A 282 -45.48 -12.88 -7.51
N SER A 283 -45.96 -11.75 -8.00
CA SER A 283 -45.17 -10.75 -8.70
C SER A 283 -45.68 -9.34 -8.43
N TYR A 284 -44.85 -8.32 -8.75
CA TYR A 284 -45.24 -6.91 -8.63
C TYR A 284 -46.42 -6.52 -9.55
N ASN A 285 -46.65 -7.29 -10.62
CA ASN A 285 -47.76 -7.05 -11.56
C ASN A 285 -49.06 -7.74 -11.12
N ASP A 286 -49.02 -8.60 -10.10
CA ASP A 286 -50.19 -9.28 -9.57
C ASP A 286 -50.95 -8.39 -8.58
N MET A 287 -52.27 -8.53 -8.59
CA MET A 287 -53.10 -7.90 -7.58
C MET A 287 -52.89 -8.56 -6.21
N TRP A 288 -52.84 -7.76 -5.15
CA TRP A 288 -52.83 -8.27 -3.78
C TRP A 288 -54.09 -9.05 -3.45
N ARG A 289 -53.92 -10.21 -2.81
CA ARG A 289 -55.01 -11.07 -2.36
C ARG A 289 -54.97 -11.22 -0.85
N ALA A 290 -56.12 -11.05 -0.20
CA ALA A 290 -56.27 -11.38 1.21
C ALA A 290 -56.29 -12.90 1.40
N SER A 291 -55.55 -13.37 2.39
CA SER A 291 -55.51 -14.79 2.76
C SER A 291 -55.16 -14.96 4.24
N PHE A 292 -55.17 -16.21 4.70
CA PHE A 292 -54.73 -16.57 6.04
C PHE A 292 -53.40 -17.30 5.97
N PHE A 293 -52.41 -16.81 6.70
CA PHE A 293 -51.08 -17.42 6.74
C PHE A 293 -51.14 -18.82 7.38
N SER A 294 -50.29 -19.74 6.92
CA SER A 294 -50.15 -21.09 7.48
C SER A 294 -48.75 -21.29 8.04
N HIS A 295 -47.75 -21.33 7.17
CA HIS A 295 -46.34 -21.51 7.52
C HIS A 295 -45.45 -21.02 6.37
N ILE A 296 -44.15 -20.95 6.60
CA ILE A 296 -43.14 -20.75 5.54
C ILE A 296 -42.62 -22.12 5.15
N LYS A 297 -42.54 -22.39 3.86
CA LYS A 297 -42.01 -23.64 3.33
C LYS A 297 -40.51 -23.72 3.59
N GLU A 298 -40.04 -24.80 4.19
CA GLU A 298 -38.64 -24.93 4.64
C GLU A 298 -37.63 -24.98 3.49
N ASP A 299 -38.04 -25.43 2.30
CA ASP A 299 -37.15 -25.67 1.16
C ASP A 299 -36.89 -24.43 0.30
N ASP A 300 -37.89 -23.58 0.07
CA ASP A 300 -37.78 -22.42 -0.82
C ASP A 300 -38.24 -21.09 -0.20
N GLY A 301 -38.60 -21.10 1.08
CA GLY A 301 -38.98 -19.89 1.83
C GLY A 301 -40.29 -19.25 1.37
N ARG A 302 -41.11 -19.93 0.56
CA ARG A 302 -42.42 -19.40 0.13
C ARG A 302 -43.42 -19.37 1.28
N TYR A 303 -44.28 -18.37 1.25
CA TYR A 303 -45.36 -18.20 2.22
C TYR A 303 -46.53 -19.09 1.82
N VAL A 304 -46.86 -20.07 2.67
CA VAL A 304 -48.02 -20.93 2.48
C VAL A 304 -49.23 -20.28 3.14
N THR A 305 -50.31 -20.11 2.37
CA THR A 305 -51.61 -19.70 2.91
C THR A 305 -52.60 -20.85 2.86
N THR A 306 -53.82 -20.66 3.38
CA THR A 306 -54.89 -21.68 3.33
C THR A 306 -55.25 -22.15 1.92
N CYS A 307 -54.85 -21.42 0.88
CA CYS A 307 -55.19 -21.74 -0.51
C CYS A 307 -53.98 -22.18 -1.34
N CYS A 308 -52.91 -21.38 -1.36
CA CYS A 308 -51.77 -21.53 -2.26
C CYS A 308 -50.45 -21.10 -1.60
N THR A 309 -49.34 -21.31 -2.30
CA THR A 309 -48.00 -20.80 -1.96
C THR A 309 -47.72 -19.49 -2.69
N TRP A 310 -47.08 -18.53 -2.01
CA TRP A 310 -46.82 -17.19 -2.54
C TRP A 310 -45.39 -16.72 -2.29
N LYS A 311 -44.87 -15.87 -3.18
CA LYS A 311 -43.53 -15.26 -3.01
C LYS A 311 -43.50 -14.07 -2.05
N PHE A 312 -44.58 -13.28 -2.01
CA PHE A 312 -44.67 -12.08 -1.18
C PHE A 312 -45.81 -12.22 -0.17
N CYS A 313 -45.58 -11.76 1.06
CA CYS A 313 -46.55 -11.77 2.15
C CYS A 313 -46.32 -10.57 3.08
N ILE A 314 -47.36 -9.79 3.34
CA ILE A 314 -47.36 -8.61 4.22
C ILE A 314 -48.58 -8.67 5.16
N PRO A 315 -48.57 -7.97 6.31
CA PRO A 315 -49.73 -7.94 7.20
C PRO A 315 -50.94 -7.29 6.51
N TYR A 316 -52.12 -7.87 6.71
CA TYR A 316 -53.37 -7.28 6.21
C TYR A 316 -53.71 -5.97 6.93
N ILE A 317 -53.52 -5.95 8.25
CA ILE A 317 -53.83 -4.79 9.09
C ILE A 317 -52.87 -3.64 8.73
N GLY A 318 -53.43 -2.48 8.39
CA GLY A 318 -52.68 -1.30 7.93
C GLY A 318 -52.39 -1.26 6.43
N ASN A 319 -52.73 -2.31 5.68
CA ASN A 319 -52.53 -2.39 4.23
C ASN A 319 -53.84 -2.72 3.47
N GLU A 320 -54.99 -2.56 4.11
CA GLU A 320 -56.29 -2.99 3.60
C GLU A 320 -56.64 -2.37 2.24
N SER A 321 -56.16 -1.15 2.00
CA SER A 321 -56.35 -0.40 0.75
C SER A 321 -55.69 -1.05 -0.47
N LEU A 322 -54.73 -1.95 -0.27
CA LEU A 322 -54.00 -2.61 -1.35
C LEU A 322 -54.77 -3.79 -1.95
N VAL A 323 -55.78 -4.33 -1.26
CA VAL A 323 -56.56 -5.50 -1.72
C VAL A 323 -57.13 -5.26 -3.12
N GLY A 324 -56.87 -6.19 -4.04
CA GLY A 324 -57.35 -6.09 -5.42
C GLY A 324 -56.64 -5.02 -6.27
N THR A 325 -55.54 -4.45 -5.78
CA THR A 325 -54.71 -3.49 -6.51
C THR A 325 -53.33 -4.08 -6.79
N THR A 326 -52.63 -3.53 -7.79
CA THR A 326 -51.22 -3.81 -8.08
C THR A 326 -50.27 -2.78 -7.45
N LYS A 327 -50.79 -1.90 -6.57
CA LYS A 327 -49.98 -0.87 -5.92
C LYS A 327 -49.04 -1.50 -4.91
N ASP A 328 -47.86 -0.92 -4.75
CA ASP A 328 -46.92 -1.33 -3.72
C ASP A 328 -47.23 -0.63 -2.38
N VAL A 329 -46.70 -1.20 -1.30
CA VAL A 329 -46.70 -0.56 0.02
C VAL A 329 -45.99 0.79 -0.13
N GLU A 330 -46.68 1.88 0.20
CA GLU A 330 -46.03 3.19 0.30
C GLU A 330 -45.01 3.10 1.44
N GLY A 331 -43.73 3.14 1.06
CA GLY A 331 -42.59 3.15 1.98
C GLY A 331 -42.22 4.54 2.41
#